data_AF-A0A3M1LSJ0-F1
#
_entry.id   AF-A0A3M1LSJ0-F1
#
_cell.length_a   1.000
_cell.length_b   1.000
_cell.length_c   1.000
_cell.angle_alpha   90.00
_cell.angle_beta   90.00
_cell.angle_gamma   90.00
#
_symmetry.space_group_name_H-M   'P 1'
#
loop_
_entity.id
_entity.type
_entity.pdbx_description
1 polymer ?
#
loop_
_entity_poly.entity_id
_entity_poly.type
_entity_poly.pdbx_seq_one_letter_code
_entity_poly.pdbx_strand_id
1 'polypeptide(L)'
;MKPQLVGVLLSFVVHASSLAQLLAPFTAAEGASAAIRTATQSGISNAATDAIYTTGDTSLLANLGGGIGSTVTLAFDFQRGTNTLWLYSISGKASNGADTTLIYAVVKVVALYQAFPLFGIPGFDRLGQLRGEQALPATFMNSNVMVRKLAADSTFQTFRQQHPRSILLGASLASVRPSPMSQPAPLWSVQIGEGTLVRPTSAVLTCFVPATDTSGTARCIEVPLASAETPVSPNRLDIFPNPASGDMVAIRLPIDALSSHATLRMCSLDGRALAEYHLSNLAAGQAIAVPISSLGAGMYMLHYRTTQTVLIAPVVVTR
;
A
#
# COMPACT_ATOMS: atom_id res chain seq x y z
N MET A 1 7.28 -35.29 19.78
CA MET A 1 7.87 -34.44 20.84
C MET A 1 7.98 -33.03 20.28
N LYS A 2 7.49 -31.94 20.87
CA LYS A 2 6.88 -31.67 22.17
C LYS A 2 6.01 -30.39 22.02
N PRO A 3 5.08 -30.13 22.96
CA PRO A 3 3.91 -29.25 22.86
C PRO A 3 4.21 -27.74 22.94
N GLN A 4 5.32 -27.26 22.37
CA GLN A 4 5.69 -25.84 22.42
C GLN A 4 5.02 -25.01 21.31
N LEU A 5 4.66 -25.63 20.19
CA LEU A 5 3.97 -24.96 19.06
C LEU A 5 2.54 -24.54 19.40
N VAL A 6 1.87 -25.37 20.21
CA VAL A 6 0.52 -25.08 20.74
C VAL A 6 0.60 -24.05 21.87
N GLY A 7 1.70 -23.99 22.63
CA GLY A 7 1.91 -23.00 23.69
C GLY A 7 2.13 -21.57 23.17
N VAL A 8 2.89 -21.40 22.08
CA VAL A 8 3.11 -20.06 21.47
C VAL A 8 1.83 -19.56 20.79
N LEU A 9 1.08 -20.42 20.08
CA LEU A 9 -0.23 -20.06 19.54
C LEU A 9 -1.32 -19.89 20.62
N LEU A 10 -1.34 -20.68 21.71
CA LEU A 10 -2.26 -20.44 22.83
C LEU A 10 -1.90 -19.17 23.61
N SER A 11 -0.62 -18.79 23.67
CA SER A 11 -0.22 -17.49 24.22
C SER A 11 -0.70 -16.33 23.36
N PHE A 12 -0.82 -16.53 22.04
CA PHE A 12 -1.51 -15.63 21.11
C PHE A 12 -3.02 -15.53 21.44
N VAL A 13 -3.67 -16.65 21.77
CA VAL A 13 -5.14 -16.74 21.97
C VAL A 13 -5.61 -16.24 23.35
N VAL A 14 -4.86 -16.48 24.43
CA VAL A 14 -5.24 -16.03 25.79
C VAL A 14 -4.84 -14.56 26.04
N HIS A 15 -3.80 -14.06 25.36
CA HIS A 15 -3.42 -12.66 25.48
C HIS A 15 -4.15 -11.75 24.47
N ALA A 16 -4.41 -12.15 23.21
CA ALA A 16 -5.05 -11.23 22.26
C ALA A 16 -6.53 -10.93 22.56
N SER A 17 -7.26 -11.86 23.19
CA SER A 17 -8.68 -11.66 23.53
C SER A 17 -8.92 -10.74 24.74
N SER A 18 -7.93 -10.58 25.62
CA SER A 18 -7.93 -9.58 26.71
C SER A 18 -7.14 -8.31 26.36
N LEU A 19 -6.14 -8.39 25.46
CA LEU A 19 -5.33 -7.26 25.00
C LEU A 19 -5.95 -6.45 23.86
N ALA A 20 -7.06 -6.87 23.24
CA ALA A 20 -7.76 -6.04 22.27
C ALA A 20 -8.17 -4.66 22.86
N GLN A 21 -8.38 -4.61 24.19
CA GLN A 21 -8.62 -3.37 24.96
C GLN A 21 -7.33 -2.58 25.32
N LEU A 22 -6.14 -3.14 25.06
CA LEU A 22 -4.83 -2.58 25.43
C LEU A 22 -3.99 -2.17 24.21
N LEU A 23 -4.48 -2.39 22.99
CA LEU A 23 -3.88 -1.86 21.78
C LEU A 23 -4.17 -0.36 21.65
N ALA A 24 -3.13 0.45 21.69
CA ALA A 24 -3.23 1.89 21.51
C ALA A 24 -2.94 2.26 20.04
N PRO A 25 -3.72 3.16 19.42
CA PRO A 25 -3.42 3.64 18.08
C PRO A 25 -2.14 4.50 18.09
N PHE A 26 -1.36 4.42 17.02
CA PHE A 26 -0.12 5.16 16.84
C PHE A 26 0.12 5.50 15.36
N THR A 27 1.02 6.44 15.10
CA THR A 27 1.41 6.89 13.75
C THR A 27 2.49 5.98 13.15
N ALA A 28 2.64 6.03 11.83
CA ALA A 28 3.62 5.23 11.10
C ALA A 28 5.08 5.45 11.56
N ALA A 29 5.47 6.66 11.94
CA ALA A 29 6.84 6.93 12.37
C ALA A 29 7.14 6.34 13.77
N GLU A 30 6.14 6.30 14.65
CA GLU A 30 6.32 5.84 16.03
C GLU A 30 6.75 4.36 16.13
N GLY A 31 6.24 3.51 15.23
CA GLY A 31 6.56 2.07 15.24
C GLY A 31 7.85 1.69 14.50
N ALA A 32 8.38 2.56 13.64
CA ALA A 32 9.49 2.23 12.75
C ALA A 32 10.74 1.77 13.51
N SER A 33 11.05 2.45 14.63
CA SER A 33 12.22 2.11 15.46
C SER A 33 12.11 0.73 16.10
N ALA A 34 10.90 0.25 16.41
CA ALA A 34 10.68 -1.08 16.96
C ALA A 34 10.96 -2.16 15.90
N ALA A 35 10.47 -1.98 14.68
CA ALA A 35 10.74 -2.90 13.57
C ALA A 35 12.24 -3.00 13.26
N ILE A 36 12.95 -1.87 13.15
CA ILE A 36 14.40 -1.84 12.91
C ILE A 36 15.14 -2.55 14.04
N ARG A 37 14.79 -2.28 15.30
CA ARG A 37 15.42 -2.92 16.46
C ARG A 37 15.26 -4.44 16.44
N THR A 38 14.04 -4.93 16.18
CA THR A 38 13.76 -6.36 16.10
C THR A 38 14.47 -7.01 14.91
N ALA A 39 14.58 -6.33 13.76
CA ALA A 39 15.36 -6.81 12.63
C ALA A 39 16.85 -6.96 12.97
N THR A 40 17.43 -5.94 13.60
CA THR A 40 18.83 -5.98 14.05
C THR A 40 19.07 -7.09 15.07
N GLN A 41 18.15 -7.27 16.04
CA GLN A 41 18.21 -8.38 17.00
C GLN A 41 18.07 -9.76 16.34
N SER A 42 17.41 -9.83 15.18
CA SER A 42 17.28 -11.05 14.37
C SER A 42 18.50 -11.31 13.47
N GLY A 43 19.56 -10.50 13.59
CA GLY A 43 20.81 -10.66 12.83
C GLY A 43 20.84 -9.92 11.49
N ILE A 44 19.91 -8.99 11.24
CA ILE A 44 19.95 -8.14 10.03
C ILE A 44 20.83 -6.92 10.28
N SER A 45 21.93 -6.82 9.53
CA SER A 45 22.81 -5.65 9.56
C SER A 45 22.35 -4.58 8.55
N ASN A 46 22.70 -3.31 8.81
CA ASN A 46 22.26 -2.16 8.00
C ASN A 46 20.74 -2.09 7.81
N ALA A 47 19.98 -2.47 8.83
CA ALA A 47 18.53 -2.53 8.79
C ALA A 47 17.92 -1.13 8.58
N ALA A 48 17.11 -0.98 7.53
CA ALA A 48 16.43 0.26 7.20
C ALA A 48 15.00 -0.02 6.68
N THR A 49 14.04 0.81 7.10
CA THR A 49 12.68 0.77 6.58
C THR A 49 12.67 1.22 5.12
N ASP A 50 12.16 0.39 4.22
CA ASP A 50 12.03 0.74 2.79
C ASP A 50 10.58 0.93 2.34
N ALA A 51 9.62 0.34 3.06
CA ALA A 51 8.21 0.61 2.89
C ALA A 51 7.40 0.41 4.18
N ILE A 52 6.26 1.09 4.26
CA ILE A 52 5.32 1.03 5.39
C ILE A 52 3.92 0.78 4.84
N TYR A 53 3.14 -0.09 5.49
CA TYR A 53 1.79 -0.43 5.08
C TYR A 53 0.83 -0.42 6.26
N THR A 54 -0.44 -0.15 5.99
CA THR A 54 -1.52 -0.34 6.96
C THR A 54 -2.86 -0.53 6.25
N THR A 55 -3.86 -0.99 6.98
CA THR A 55 -5.23 -1.12 6.49
C THR A 55 -6.22 -0.91 7.64
N GLY A 56 -7.40 -0.37 7.31
CA GLY A 56 -8.58 -0.41 8.17
C GLY A 56 -9.52 -1.56 7.82
N ASP A 57 -9.21 -2.34 6.78
CA ASP A 57 -9.98 -3.51 6.34
C ASP A 57 -9.59 -4.74 7.17
N THR A 58 -10.46 -5.10 8.12
CA THR A 58 -10.28 -6.27 8.99
C THR A 58 -10.47 -7.61 8.27
N SER A 59 -11.10 -7.63 7.09
CA SER A 59 -11.31 -8.87 6.32
C SER A 59 -10.01 -9.44 5.77
N LEU A 60 -9.03 -8.56 5.47
CA LEU A 60 -7.70 -8.98 5.04
C LEU A 60 -7.00 -9.79 6.13
N LEU A 61 -7.20 -9.48 7.41
CA LEU A 61 -6.67 -10.26 8.52
C LEU A 61 -7.44 -11.56 8.77
N ALA A 62 -8.76 -11.57 8.52
CA ALA A 62 -9.59 -12.77 8.70
C ALA A 62 -9.22 -13.89 7.73
N ASN A 63 -8.74 -13.54 6.53
CA ASN A 63 -8.30 -14.51 5.51
C ASN A 63 -6.89 -15.08 5.75
N LEU A 64 -6.14 -14.60 6.73
CA LEU A 64 -4.75 -15.01 6.99
C LEU A 64 -4.60 -16.29 7.83
N GLY A 65 -5.70 -16.98 8.12
CA GLY A 65 -5.70 -18.30 8.76
C GLY A 65 -5.43 -18.23 10.27
N GLY A 66 -6.40 -18.69 11.06
CA GLY A 66 -6.41 -18.60 12.53
C GLY A 66 -7.26 -17.41 12.97
N GLY A 67 -8.05 -17.58 14.03
CA GLY A 67 -9.06 -16.63 14.54
C GLY A 67 -8.54 -15.29 15.08
N ILE A 68 -7.50 -14.73 14.45
CA ILE A 68 -6.82 -13.46 14.74
C ILE A 68 -7.62 -12.28 14.16
N GLY A 69 -8.22 -12.46 12.98
CA GLY A 69 -9.00 -11.42 12.31
C GLY A 69 -10.28 -11.00 13.08
N SER A 70 -10.75 -11.81 14.02
CA SER A 70 -11.90 -11.48 14.88
C SER A 70 -11.54 -10.70 16.14
N THR A 71 -10.26 -10.55 16.48
CA THR A 71 -9.82 -10.05 17.80
C THR A 71 -9.04 -8.74 17.73
N VAL A 72 -8.56 -8.34 16.55
CA VAL A 72 -7.84 -7.07 16.33
C VAL A 72 -8.75 -6.10 15.60
N THR A 73 -9.20 -5.06 16.29
CA THR A 73 -9.90 -3.94 15.65
C THR A 73 -8.88 -3.08 14.91
N LEU A 74 -8.90 -3.16 13.58
CA LEU A 74 -8.21 -2.22 12.71
C LEU A 74 -9.13 -1.04 12.46
N ALA A 75 -8.78 0.12 13.01
CA ALA A 75 -9.54 1.35 12.81
C ALA A 75 -8.55 2.47 12.56
N PHE A 76 -8.40 2.84 11.29
CA PHE A 76 -7.59 3.99 10.92
C PHE A 76 -8.35 5.28 11.25
N ASP A 77 -7.74 6.13 12.08
CA ASP A 77 -8.28 7.44 12.43
C ASP A 77 -7.81 8.49 11.42
N PHE A 78 -8.71 8.95 10.55
CA PHE A 78 -8.41 9.98 9.55
C PHE A 78 -8.19 11.39 10.13
N GLN A 79 -8.49 11.64 11.41
CA GLN A 79 -8.16 12.91 12.05
C GLN A 79 -6.72 12.91 12.58
N ARG A 80 -6.28 11.77 13.12
CA ARG A 80 -4.96 11.65 13.77
C ARG A 80 -3.91 10.99 12.89
N GLY A 81 -4.32 10.26 11.85
CA GLY A 81 -3.43 9.45 11.02
C GLY A 81 -2.85 8.28 11.79
N THR A 82 -3.61 7.70 12.70
CA THR A 82 -3.18 6.61 13.58
C THR A 82 -3.90 5.32 13.25
N ASN A 83 -3.24 4.18 13.51
CA ASN A 83 -3.84 2.86 13.45
C ASN A 83 -3.29 1.98 14.58
N THR A 84 -3.96 0.86 14.84
CA THR A 84 -3.56 -0.14 15.84
C THR A 84 -2.47 -1.09 15.32
N LEU A 85 -2.34 -1.21 13.99
CA LEU A 85 -1.36 -2.05 13.32
C LEU A 85 -0.69 -1.31 12.15
N TRP A 86 0.63 -1.43 12.08
CA TRP A 86 1.43 -1.00 10.94
C TRP A 86 2.38 -2.12 10.54
N LEU A 87 2.55 -2.33 9.24
CA LEU A 87 3.53 -3.27 8.71
C LEU A 87 4.73 -2.48 8.18
N TYR A 88 5.94 -2.95 8.47
CA TYR A 88 7.18 -2.34 8.05
C TYR A 88 7.97 -3.35 7.26
N SER A 89 8.28 -3.01 6.02
CA SER A 89 9.30 -3.71 5.25
C SER A 89 10.66 -3.14 5.63
N ILE A 90 11.55 -4.04 6.07
CA ILE A 90 12.90 -3.73 6.51
C ILE A 90 13.87 -4.41 5.56
N SER A 91 14.67 -3.60 4.87
CA SER A 91 15.80 -4.05 4.05
C SER A 91 17.08 -4.07 4.88
N GLY A 92 17.99 -4.98 4.57
CA GLY A 92 19.32 -5.05 5.18
C GLY A 92 20.11 -6.25 4.66
N LYS A 93 21.15 -6.64 5.41
CA LYS A 93 21.99 -7.80 5.08
C LYS A 93 21.90 -8.89 6.13
N ALA A 94 21.62 -10.11 5.69
CA ALA A 94 21.65 -11.30 6.53
C ALA A 94 23.08 -11.66 6.95
N SER A 95 23.23 -12.60 7.89
CA SER A 95 24.53 -13.03 8.43
C SER A 95 25.48 -13.61 7.37
N ASN A 96 24.96 -14.14 6.27
CA ASN A 96 25.72 -14.61 5.12
C ASN A 96 26.10 -13.49 4.12
N GLY A 97 25.79 -12.22 4.43
CA GLY A 97 26.05 -11.06 3.59
C GLY A 97 25.04 -10.83 2.46
N ALA A 98 24.02 -11.69 2.32
CA ALA A 98 22.99 -11.53 1.29
C ALA A 98 22.03 -10.39 1.62
N ASP A 99 21.66 -9.61 0.60
CA ASP A 99 20.59 -8.62 0.72
C ASP A 99 19.26 -9.32 1.00
N THR A 100 18.58 -8.87 2.04
CA THR A 100 17.32 -9.47 2.49
C THR A 100 16.30 -8.39 2.83
N THR A 101 15.04 -8.75 2.64
CA THR A 101 13.90 -7.93 3.05
C THR A 101 12.99 -8.77 3.93
N LEU A 102 12.68 -8.26 5.11
CA LEU A 102 11.79 -8.91 6.08
C LEU A 102 10.65 -7.94 6.45
N ILE A 103 9.46 -8.50 6.68
CA ILE A 103 8.31 -7.70 7.10
C ILE A 103 8.00 -7.95 8.56
N TYR A 104 7.74 -6.85 9.26
CA TYR A 104 7.38 -6.83 10.67
C TYR A 104 6.01 -6.18 10.85
N ALA A 105 5.12 -6.86 11.56
CA ALA A 105 3.91 -6.28 12.11
C ALA A 105 4.27 -5.57 13.42
N VAL A 106 3.94 -4.29 13.55
CA VAL A 106 4.13 -3.54 14.80
C VAL A 106 2.77 -3.17 15.36
N VAL A 107 2.63 -3.39 16.67
CA VAL A 107 1.49 -2.95 17.47
C VAL A 107 2.00 -2.22 18.70
N LYS A 108 1.16 -1.35 19.28
CA LYS A 108 1.47 -0.66 20.53
C LYS A 108 0.59 -1.24 21.63
N VAL A 109 1.21 -1.96 22.56
CA VAL A 109 0.54 -2.53 23.73
C VAL A 109 0.87 -1.63 24.92
N VAL A 110 -0.15 -0.96 25.46
CA VAL A 110 0.02 0.07 26.51
C VAL A 110 0.96 1.18 26.02
N ALA A 111 2.20 1.23 26.52
CA ALA A 111 3.21 2.23 26.18
C ALA A 111 4.39 1.67 25.36
N LEU A 112 4.37 0.38 25.02
CA LEU A 112 5.47 -0.32 24.37
C LEU A 112 5.11 -0.72 22.94
N TYR A 113 6.04 -0.48 22.02
CA TYR A 113 5.95 -0.95 20.64
C TYR A 113 6.54 -2.35 20.54
N GLN A 114 5.73 -3.30 20.08
CA GLN A 114 6.13 -4.68 19.86
C GLN A 114 6.13 -4.96 18.36
N ALA A 115 7.26 -5.44 17.84
CA ALA A 115 7.40 -5.82 16.45
C ALA A 115 7.50 -7.35 16.32
N PHE A 116 6.70 -7.90 15.43
CA PHE A 116 6.58 -9.33 15.19
C PHE A 116 7.00 -9.65 13.76
N PRO A 117 7.97 -10.55 13.55
CA PRO A 117 8.34 -10.98 12.22
C PRO A 117 7.18 -11.75 11.56
N LEU A 118 6.89 -11.45 10.30
CA LEU A 118 5.88 -12.15 9.49
C LEU A 118 6.48 -13.16 8.50
N PHE A 119 7.79 -13.39 8.54
CA PHE A 119 8.46 -14.36 7.67
C PHE A 119 8.34 -15.80 8.22
N GLY A 120 8.26 -16.79 7.32
CA GLY A 120 8.12 -18.20 7.67
C GLY A 120 6.70 -18.59 8.11
N ILE A 121 5.73 -17.70 7.95
CA ILE A 121 4.31 -17.97 8.16
C ILE A 121 3.68 -18.30 6.81
N PRO A 122 3.16 -19.53 6.60
CA PRO A 122 2.51 -19.90 5.35
C PRO A 122 1.43 -18.89 4.94
N GLY A 123 1.52 -18.37 3.72
CA GLY A 123 0.61 -17.35 3.20
C GLY A 123 1.12 -15.91 3.29
N PHE A 124 2.16 -15.66 4.09
CA PHE A 124 2.85 -14.36 4.18
C PHE A 124 4.17 -14.32 3.41
N ASP A 125 4.58 -15.46 2.85
CA ASP A 125 5.86 -15.62 2.16
C ASP A 125 6.01 -14.67 0.95
N ARG A 126 4.88 -14.28 0.32
CA ARG A 126 4.86 -13.33 -0.79
C ARG A 126 4.99 -11.88 -0.35
N LEU A 127 4.77 -11.55 0.92
CA LEU A 127 4.86 -10.17 1.38
C LEU A 127 6.29 -9.63 1.25
N GLY A 128 7.33 -10.48 1.28
CA GLY A 128 8.71 -10.02 1.04
C GLY A 128 8.93 -9.33 -0.33
N GLN A 129 7.97 -9.43 -1.24
CA GLN A 129 7.94 -8.68 -2.51
C GLN A 129 7.49 -7.21 -2.34
N LEU A 130 6.85 -6.88 -1.21
CA LEU A 130 6.38 -5.54 -0.83
C LEU A 130 7.51 -4.74 -0.17
N ARG A 131 8.53 -4.36 -0.95
CA ARG A 131 9.67 -3.55 -0.48
C ARG A 131 9.64 -2.12 -1.01
N GLY A 132 10.62 -1.29 -0.65
CA GLY A 132 10.87 -0.01 -1.34
C GLY A 132 11.91 -0.19 -2.44
N GLU A 133 11.95 0.70 -3.44
CA GLU A 133 13.12 0.78 -4.34
C GLU A 133 14.37 1.19 -3.56
N GLN A 134 14.17 2.03 -2.54
CA GLN A 134 15.20 2.50 -1.62
C GLN A 134 14.63 2.63 -0.21
N ALA A 135 15.51 2.51 0.80
CA ALA A 135 15.20 2.90 2.17
C ALA A 135 14.54 4.28 2.22
N LEU A 136 13.49 4.39 3.03
CA LEU A 136 12.84 5.66 3.32
C LEU A 136 13.83 6.56 4.09
N PRO A 137 13.88 7.87 3.78
CA PRO A 137 14.69 8.79 4.56
C PRO A 137 14.18 8.86 6.00
N ALA A 138 15.07 9.05 6.98
CA ALA A 138 14.67 9.16 8.39
C ALA A 138 13.62 10.26 8.68
N THR A 139 13.51 11.24 7.78
CA THR A 139 12.57 12.36 7.82
C THR A 139 11.33 12.16 6.93
N PHE A 140 10.99 10.92 6.56
CA PHE A 140 9.81 10.67 5.73
C PHE A 140 8.54 11.27 6.34
N MET A 141 7.63 11.75 5.48
CA MET A 141 6.37 12.34 5.94
C MET A 141 5.52 11.30 6.68
N ASN A 142 5.29 11.53 7.96
CA ASN A 142 4.51 10.64 8.84
C ASN A 142 3.00 10.65 8.49
N SER A 143 2.27 9.63 8.95
CA SER A 143 0.86 9.40 8.65
C SER A 143 -0.08 10.51 9.14
N ASN A 144 0.27 11.23 10.22
CA ASN A 144 -0.48 12.40 10.68
C ASN A 144 -0.40 13.59 9.69
N VAL A 145 0.72 13.74 8.98
CA VAL A 145 0.85 14.77 7.93
C VAL A 145 0.13 14.33 6.66
N MET A 146 0.21 13.04 6.32
CA MET A 146 -0.54 12.45 5.21
C MET A 146 -2.05 12.71 5.35
N VAL A 147 -2.65 12.46 6.51
CA VAL A 147 -4.09 12.73 6.69
C VAL A 147 -4.44 14.22 6.67
N ARG A 148 -3.56 15.11 7.17
CA ARG A 148 -3.78 16.57 7.07
C ARG A 148 -3.83 17.03 5.61
N LYS A 149 -2.96 16.47 4.75
CA LYS A 149 -2.97 16.75 3.32
C LYS A 149 -4.18 16.19 2.60
N LEU A 150 -4.63 14.99 2.97
CA LEU A 150 -5.89 14.43 2.48
C LEU A 150 -7.08 15.32 2.87
N ALA A 151 -7.15 15.74 4.13
CA ALA A 151 -8.20 16.61 4.64
C ALA A 151 -8.24 17.99 3.96
N ALA A 152 -7.13 18.45 3.37
CA ALA A 152 -7.05 19.68 2.60
C ALA A 152 -7.47 19.53 1.12
N ASP A 153 -7.58 18.31 0.61
CA ASP A 153 -7.98 18.04 -0.78
C ASP A 153 -9.52 18.05 -0.92
N SER A 154 -10.03 18.80 -1.89
CA SER A 154 -11.47 18.97 -2.10
C SER A 154 -12.15 17.67 -2.55
N THR A 155 -11.48 16.85 -3.37
CA THR A 155 -12.03 15.57 -3.84
C THR A 155 -12.18 14.60 -2.68
N PHE A 156 -11.19 14.56 -1.78
CA PHE A 156 -11.29 13.79 -0.53
C PHE A 156 -12.45 14.28 0.34
N GLN A 157 -12.60 15.60 0.54
CA GLN A 157 -13.69 16.16 1.33
C GLN A 157 -15.06 15.78 0.77
N THR A 158 -15.27 15.96 -0.54
CA THR A 158 -16.52 15.59 -1.21
C THR A 158 -16.81 14.09 -1.11
N PHE A 159 -15.81 13.25 -1.37
CA PHE A 159 -15.98 11.80 -1.27
C PHE A 159 -16.36 11.35 0.14
N ARG A 160 -15.72 11.91 1.19
CA ARG A 160 -16.04 11.60 2.59
C ARG A 160 -17.44 12.06 3.00
N GLN A 161 -17.96 13.12 2.40
CA GLN A 161 -19.35 13.57 2.62
C GLN A 161 -20.36 12.64 1.96
N GLN A 162 -20.06 12.15 0.75
CA GLN A 162 -20.93 11.25 0.00
C GLN A 162 -20.88 9.80 0.52
N HIS A 163 -19.73 9.38 1.04
CA HIS A 163 -19.47 8.04 1.59
C HIS A 163 -19.05 8.12 3.08
N PRO A 164 -19.97 8.51 3.99
CA PRO A 164 -19.64 8.75 5.40
C PRO A 164 -19.19 7.47 6.14
N ARG A 165 -19.50 6.29 5.61
CA ARG A 165 -19.06 4.99 6.16
C ARG A 165 -17.76 4.50 5.57
N SER A 166 -17.14 5.25 4.66
CA SER A 166 -15.87 4.83 4.07
C SER A 166 -14.79 4.65 5.13
N ILE A 167 -13.95 3.65 4.94
CA ILE A 167 -12.81 3.30 5.80
C ILE A 167 -11.53 3.37 4.97
N LEU A 168 -10.38 3.25 5.65
CA LEU A 168 -9.13 3.01 4.95
C LEU A 168 -9.12 1.56 4.45
N LEU A 169 -9.19 1.36 3.14
CA LEU A 169 -9.05 0.03 2.53
C LEU A 169 -7.58 -0.41 2.51
N GLY A 170 -6.66 0.53 2.34
CA GLY A 170 -5.23 0.30 2.45
C GLY A 170 -4.42 1.58 2.27
N ALA A 171 -3.28 1.66 2.94
CA ALA A 171 -2.27 2.68 2.65
C ALA A 171 -0.88 2.06 2.61
N SER A 172 -0.05 2.61 1.73
CA SER A 172 1.37 2.28 1.62
C SER A 172 2.20 3.55 1.49
N LEU A 173 3.39 3.53 2.06
CA LEU A 173 4.45 4.51 1.84
C LEU A 173 5.68 3.76 1.33
N ALA A 174 6.15 4.12 0.14
CA ALA A 174 7.38 3.59 -0.43
C ALA A 174 8.08 4.67 -1.26
N SER A 175 9.38 4.54 -1.43
CA SER A 175 10.13 5.31 -2.43
C SER A 175 9.78 4.78 -3.81
N VAL A 176 9.17 5.63 -4.64
CA VAL A 176 8.78 5.31 -6.02
C VAL A 176 9.45 6.26 -6.98
N ARG A 177 9.81 5.74 -8.15
CA ARG A 177 10.43 6.50 -9.23
C ARG A 177 9.39 6.84 -10.31
N PRO A 178 9.05 8.13 -10.51
CA PRO A 178 8.08 8.51 -11.53
C PRO A 178 8.61 8.41 -12.97
N SER A 179 9.93 8.27 -13.17
CA SER A 179 10.55 7.98 -14.48
C SER A 179 11.97 7.41 -14.31
N PRO A 180 12.49 6.58 -15.23
CA PRO A 180 13.83 5.96 -15.11
C PRO A 180 14.95 6.96 -14.75
N MET A 181 14.84 8.20 -15.22
CA MET A 181 15.85 9.26 -15.00
C MET A 181 15.64 10.06 -13.70
N SER A 182 14.47 9.99 -13.08
CA SER A 182 14.17 10.70 -11.82
C SER A 182 14.71 9.96 -10.60
N GLN A 183 15.07 10.68 -9.54
CA GLN A 183 15.40 10.05 -8.25
C GLN A 183 14.13 9.48 -7.58
N PRO A 184 14.20 8.31 -6.93
CA PRO A 184 13.08 7.77 -6.15
C PRO A 184 12.67 8.76 -5.06
N ALA A 185 11.37 8.96 -4.91
CA ALA A 185 10.80 9.84 -3.90
C ALA A 185 9.74 9.10 -3.09
N PRO A 186 9.72 9.25 -1.75
CA PRO A 186 8.65 8.72 -0.92
C PRO A 186 7.28 9.24 -1.35
N LEU A 187 6.34 8.32 -1.53
CA LEU A 187 4.95 8.60 -1.90
C LEU A 187 4.00 7.76 -1.04
N TRP A 188 3.00 8.40 -0.43
CA TRP A 188 1.85 7.68 0.11
C TRP A 188 0.86 7.37 -1.00
N SER A 189 0.46 6.10 -1.09
CA SER A 189 -0.70 5.66 -1.86
C SER A 189 -1.77 5.21 -0.88
N VAL A 190 -2.95 5.84 -0.93
CA VAL A 190 -4.04 5.66 0.03
C VAL A 190 -5.32 5.30 -0.71
N GLN A 191 -6.01 4.25 -0.28
CA GLN A 191 -7.27 3.79 -0.84
C GLN A 191 -8.36 3.82 0.22
N ILE A 192 -9.48 4.44 -0.11
CA ILE A 192 -10.57 4.74 0.81
C ILE A 192 -11.88 4.35 0.14
N GLY A 193 -12.77 3.68 0.86
CA GLY A 193 -14.06 3.25 0.31
C GLY A 193 -14.89 2.49 1.33
N GLU A 194 -16.07 2.05 0.93
CA GLU A 194 -16.93 1.18 1.74
C GLU A 194 -16.74 -0.29 1.35
N GLY A 195 -16.96 -1.21 2.30
CA GLY A 195 -16.75 -2.64 2.11
C GLY A 195 -15.31 -3.04 2.40
N THR A 196 -14.71 -3.83 1.51
CA THR A 196 -13.34 -4.35 1.65
C THR A 196 -12.51 -4.01 0.42
N LEU A 197 -11.18 -4.09 0.53
CA LEU A 197 -10.27 -3.84 -0.59
C LEU A 197 -10.60 -4.71 -1.81
N VAL A 198 -11.00 -5.97 -1.55
CA VAL A 198 -11.30 -6.97 -2.58
C VAL A 198 -12.76 -6.99 -3.02
N ARG A 199 -13.66 -6.41 -2.22
CA ARG A 199 -15.10 -6.30 -2.51
C ARG A 199 -15.60 -4.93 -2.05
N PRO A 200 -15.23 -3.86 -2.78
CA PRO A 200 -15.76 -2.54 -2.48
C PRO A 200 -17.27 -2.53 -2.72
N THR A 201 -18.01 -1.87 -1.84
CA THR A 201 -19.48 -1.71 -1.96
C THR A 201 -19.87 -0.30 -2.38
N SER A 202 -18.89 0.58 -2.56
CA SER A 202 -19.05 1.93 -3.10
C SER A 202 -17.92 2.26 -4.10
N ALA A 203 -17.97 3.49 -4.65
CA ALA A 203 -16.78 4.05 -5.29
C ALA A 203 -15.58 4.00 -4.33
N VAL A 204 -14.38 3.88 -4.88
CA VAL A 204 -13.13 3.87 -4.12
C VAL A 204 -12.33 5.11 -4.48
N LEU A 205 -11.98 5.91 -3.49
CA LEU A 205 -11.07 7.02 -3.65
C LEU A 205 -9.63 6.53 -3.55
N THR A 206 -8.83 6.85 -4.57
CA THR A 206 -7.38 6.62 -4.56
C THR A 206 -6.68 7.97 -4.45
N CYS A 207 -5.83 8.13 -3.45
CA CYS A 207 -5.08 9.35 -3.20
C CYS A 207 -3.57 9.09 -3.20
N PHE A 208 -2.85 10.03 -3.81
CA PHE A 208 -1.39 10.05 -3.83
C PHE A 208 -0.91 11.28 -3.08
N VAL A 209 -0.07 11.07 -2.06
CA VAL A 209 0.43 12.16 -1.21
C VAL A 209 1.96 12.14 -1.23
N PRO A 210 2.60 13.06 -1.97
CA PRO A 210 4.05 13.19 -1.97
C PRO A 210 4.55 13.38 -0.54
N ALA A 211 5.50 12.54 -0.13
CA ALA A 211 6.09 12.53 1.21
C ALA A 211 7.42 13.28 1.29
N THR A 212 7.84 13.94 0.21
CA THR A 212 9.00 14.85 0.14
C THR A 212 8.64 16.31 0.38
N ASP A 213 7.39 16.69 0.12
CA ASP A 213 6.86 18.03 0.34
C ASP A 213 5.89 17.97 1.51
N THR A 214 5.98 18.85 2.51
CA THR A 214 5.04 18.90 3.64
C THR A 214 3.95 19.96 3.46
N SER A 215 4.06 20.80 2.42
CA SER A 215 3.21 21.96 2.14
C SER A 215 2.23 21.76 0.98
N GLY A 216 2.58 20.92 -0.01
CA GLY A 216 1.71 20.61 -1.14
C GLY A 216 0.50 19.75 -0.78
N THR A 217 -0.46 19.65 -1.70
CA THR A 217 -1.72 18.93 -1.50
C THR A 217 -1.60 17.43 -1.82
N ALA A 218 -2.54 16.64 -1.31
CA ALA A 218 -2.80 15.32 -1.88
C ALA A 218 -3.36 15.48 -3.31
N ARG A 219 -3.31 14.40 -4.09
CA ARG A 219 -4.07 14.28 -5.35
C ARG A 219 -4.94 13.05 -5.28
N CYS A 220 -6.25 13.24 -5.27
CA CYS A 220 -7.22 12.17 -5.16
C CYS A 220 -8.02 11.98 -6.45
N ILE A 221 -8.34 10.72 -6.76
CA ILE A 221 -9.12 10.30 -7.93
C ILE A 221 -10.17 9.31 -7.44
N GLU A 222 -11.44 9.61 -7.72
CA GLU A 222 -12.54 8.70 -7.42
C GLU A 222 -12.69 7.64 -8.51
N VAL A 223 -12.79 6.39 -8.10
CA VAL A 223 -13.00 5.23 -8.97
C VAL A 223 -14.42 4.69 -8.77
N PRO A 224 -15.35 4.87 -9.72
CA PRO A 224 -16.76 4.49 -9.56
C PRO A 224 -17.00 2.99 -9.36
N LEU A 225 -18.04 2.64 -8.59
CA LEU A 225 -18.45 1.25 -8.31
C LEU A 225 -18.94 0.50 -9.56
N ALA A 226 -19.49 1.18 -10.57
CA ALA A 226 -20.05 0.57 -11.79
C ALA A 226 -19.02 -0.22 -12.63
N SER A 227 -17.75 -0.22 -12.22
CA SER A 227 -16.67 -1.06 -12.75
C SER A 227 -16.54 -2.42 -12.04
N ALA A 228 -17.36 -2.69 -11.01
CA ALA A 228 -17.31 -3.90 -10.17
C ALA A 228 -18.24 -5.04 -10.63
N GLU A 229 -19.11 -4.83 -11.64
CA GLU A 229 -19.87 -5.93 -12.29
C GLU A 229 -19.13 -6.55 -13.49
N THR A 230 -18.04 -5.94 -13.95
CA THR A 230 -17.07 -6.68 -14.76
C THR A 230 -16.36 -7.64 -13.82
N PRO A 231 -16.43 -8.97 -14.03
CA PRO A 231 -15.67 -9.90 -13.23
C PRO A 231 -14.22 -9.41 -13.22
N VAL A 232 -13.63 -9.26 -12.03
CA VAL A 232 -12.20 -9.01 -11.82
C VAL A 232 -11.48 -10.00 -12.70
N SER A 233 -11.18 -9.57 -13.92
CA SER A 233 -10.59 -10.44 -14.91
C SER A 233 -9.13 -10.43 -14.53
N PRO A 234 -8.55 -11.59 -14.17
CA PRO A 234 -7.16 -11.65 -13.70
C PRO A 234 -6.17 -11.02 -14.70
N ASN A 235 -6.59 -10.81 -15.95
CA ASN A 235 -5.78 -10.25 -17.03
C ASN A 235 -6.24 -8.89 -17.56
N ARG A 236 -6.85 -8.01 -16.74
CA ARG A 236 -7.20 -6.64 -17.21
C ARG A 236 -6.66 -5.55 -16.28
N LEU A 237 -6.17 -4.48 -16.90
CA LEU A 237 -5.89 -3.22 -16.22
C LEU A 237 -7.16 -2.38 -16.25
N ASP A 238 -7.58 -1.90 -15.08
CA ASP A 238 -8.66 -0.93 -15.00
C ASP A 238 -8.07 0.47 -14.87
N ILE A 239 -8.44 1.36 -15.79
CA ILE A 239 -7.91 2.72 -15.89
C ILE A 239 -9.03 3.72 -15.61
N PHE A 240 -8.79 4.66 -14.70
CA PHE A 240 -9.78 5.65 -14.29
C PHE A 240 -9.16 7.04 -14.06
N PRO A 241 -9.80 8.13 -14.51
CA PRO A 241 -10.93 8.14 -15.43
C PRO A 241 -10.49 7.67 -16.82
N ASN A 242 -11.40 7.09 -17.59
CA ASN A 242 -11.18 6.73 -18.99
C ASN A 242 -12.52 6.79 -19.74
N PRO A 243 -12.80 7.81 -20.58
CA PRO A 243 -11.86 8.84 -21.03
C PRO A 243 -11.38 9.80 -19.93
N ALA A 244 -10.13 10.23 -20.05
CA ALA A 244 -9.44 11.09 -19.10
C ALA A 244 -9.40 12.53 -19.62
N SER A 245 -9.93 13.46 -18.84
CA SER A 245 -9.89 14.90 -19.10
C SER A 245 -8.92 15.66 -18.19
N GLY A 246 -8.36 14.99 -17.18
CA GLY A 246 -7.44 15.59 -16.21
C GLY A 246 -5.96 15.34 -16.52
N ASP A 247 -5.12 15.65 -15.54
CA ASP A 247 -3.66 15.53 -15.65
C ASP A 247 -3.12 14.14 -15.34
N MET A 248 -3.93 13.25 -14.75
CA MET A 248 -3.52 11.91 -14.35
C MET A 248 -4.64 10.89 -14.54
N VAL A 249 -4.24 9.64 -14.70
CA VAL A 249 -5.12 8.46 -14.58
C VAL A 249 -4.60 7.56 -13.46
N ALA A 250 -5.51 6.93 -12.73
CA ALA A 250 -5.22 5.83 -11.82
C ALA A 250 -5.39 4.50 -12.55
N ILE A 251 -4.45 3.59 -12.36
CA ILE A 251 -4.48 2.24 -12.92
C ILE A 251 -4.58 1.27 -11.76
N ARG A 252 -5.70 0.56 -11.65
CA ARG A 252 -5.85 -0.52 -10.69
C ARG A 252 -5.28 -1.79 -11.28
N LEU A 253 -4.31 -2.38 -10.58
CA LEU A 253 -3.76 -3.67 -10.94
C LEU A 253 -4.64 -4.81 -10.42
N PRO A 254 -4.75 -5.93 -11.16
CA PRO A 254 -5.39 -7.12 -10.64
C PRO A 254 -4.55 -7.72 -9.50
N ILE A 255 -5.21 -8.44 -8.60
CA ILE A 255 -4.63 -8.93 -7.32
C ILE A 255 -3.46 -9.91 -7.54
N ASP A 256 -3.46 -10.63 -8.66
CA ASP A 256 -2.44 -11.57 -9.08
C ASP A 256 -1.26 -10.93 -9.82
N ALA A 257 -1.34 -9.64 -10.16
CA ALA A 257 -0.25 -8.89 -10.80
C ALA A 257 0.82 -8.38 -9.81
N LEU A 258 0.88 -8.94 -8.60
CA LEU A 258 1.95 -8.71 -7.61
C LEU A 258 3.32 -8.91 -8.25
N SER A 259 4.19 -7.90 -8.18
CA SER A 259 5.55 -8.02 -8.68
C SER A 259 6.52 -7.12 -7.93
N SER A 260 7.72 -7.64 -7.71
CA SER A 260 8.86 -6.85 -7.21
C SER A 260 9.34 -5.84 -8.26
N HIS A 261 9.15 -6.14 -9.56
CA HIS A 261 9.52 -5.27 -10.66
C HIS A 261 8.49 -5.39 -11.79
N ALA A 262 7.87 -4.26 -12.11
CA ALA A 262 7.02 -4.11 -13.28
C ALA A 262 7.46 -2.89 -14.09
N THR A 263 7.14 -2.91 -15.37
CA THR A 263 7.30 -1.75 -16.25
C THR A 263 5.93 -1.39 -16.79
N LEU A 264 5.59 -0.12 -16.66
CA LEU A 264 4.38 0.46 -17.21
C LEU A 264 4.78 1.45 -18.29
N ARG A 265 4.25 1.29 -19.51
CA ARG A 265 4.59 2.17 -20.64
C ARG A 265 3.31 2.76 -21.21
N MET A 266 3.34 4.06 -21.48
CA MET A 266 2.34 4.70 -22.33
C MET A 266 2.88 4.74 -23.75
N CYS A 267 2.12 4.21 -24.70
CA CYS A 267 2.49 4.13 -26.11
C CYS A 267 1.46 4.86 -26.97
N SER A 268 1.89 5.49 -28.07
CA SER A 268 0.96 5.85 -29.14
C SER A 268 0.47 4.61 -29.90
N LEU A 269 -0.57 4.77 -30.73
CA LEU A 269 -1.18 3.67 -31.50
C LEU A 269 -0.21 3.00 -32.50
N ASP A 270 0.86 3.69 -32.89
CA ASP A 270 1.95 3.17 -33.72
C ASP A 270 3.03 2.40 -32.91
N GLY A 271 2.82 2.23 -31.60
CA GLY A 271 3.72 1.48 -30.71
C GLY A 271 4.91 2.26 -30.17
N ARG A 272 5.05 3.57 -30.50
CA ARG A 272 6.11 4.39 -29.94
C ARG A 272 5.85 4.67 -28.45
N ALA A 273 6.83 4.38 -27.60
CA ALA A 273 6.76 4.71 -26.18
C ALA A 273 6.84 6.23 -25.97
N LEU A 274 5.83 6.78 -25.32
CA LEU A 274 5.71 8.19 -24.95
C LEU A 274 6.12 8.45 -23.50
N ALA A 275 5.87 7.47 -22.63
CA ALA A 275 6.31 7.48 -21.24
C ALA A 275 6.58 6.06 -20.76
N GLU A 276 7.50 5.91 -19.82
CA GLU A 276 7.87 4.63 -19.23
C GLU A 276 8.13 4.83 -17.73
N TYR A 277 7.54 3.93 -16.94
CA TYR A 277 7.57 3.92 -15.48
C TYR A 277 8.09 2.56 -15.05
N HIS A 278 9.20 2.54 -14.30
CA HIS A 278 9.64 1.34 -13.61
C HIS A 278 8.99 1.35 -12.24
N LEU A 279 8.11 0.39 -12.04
CA LEU A 279 7.36 0.21 -10.82
C LEU A 279 8.02 -0.91 -10.04
N SER A 280 8.30 -0.64 -8.79
CA SER A 280 8.82 -1.67 -7.90
C SER A 280 7.80 -1.90 -6.82
N ASN A 281 7.64 -3.17 -6.44
CA ASN A 281 6.98 -3.57 -5.20
C ASN A 281 5.50 -3.22 -5.12
N LEU A 282 4.78 -3.60 -6.16
CA LEU A 282 3.35 -3.35 -6.29
C LEU A 282 2.57 -4.29 -5.37
N ALA A 283 1.75 -3.72 -4.50
CA ALA A 283 0.83 -4.46 -3.65
C ALA A 283 -0.44 -4.89 -4.42
N ALA A 284 -1.10 -5.94 -3.94
CA ALA A 284 -2.31 -6.46 -4.56
C ALA A 284 -3.41 -5.41 -4.49
N GLY A 285 -4.04 -5.11 -5.63
CA GLY A 285 -5.08 -4.08 -5.73
C GLY A 285 -4.56 -2.64 -5.64
N GLN A 286 -3.24 -2.43 -5.61
CA GLN A 286 -2.66 -1.09 -5.64
C GLN A 286 -3.07 -0.35 -6.91
N ALA A 287 -3.45 0.91 -6.73
CA ALA A 287 -3.67 1.82 -7.83
C ALA A 287 -2.39 2.63 -8.08
N ILE A 288 -1.99 2.76 -9.34
CA ILE A 288 -0.82 3.51 -9.78
C ILE A 288 -1.31 4.80 -10.44
N ALA A 289 -0.84 5.96 -9.98
CA ALA A 289 -1.04 7.20 -10.72
C ALA A 289 -0.08 7.28 -11.90
N VAL A 290 -0.62 7.54 -13.08
CA VAL A 290 0.12 7.86 -14.30
C VAL A 290 -0.22 9.28 -14.73
N PRO A 291 0.78 10.18 -14.74
CA PRO A 291 0.62 11.50 -15.35
C PRO A 291 0.33 11.38 -16.86
N ILE A 292 -0.69 12.09 -17.32
CA ILE A 292 -1.07 12.25 -18.72
C ILE A 292 -1.08 13.72 -19.17
N SER A 293 -0.64 14.63 -18.31
CA SER A 293 -0.64 16.09 -18.56
C SER A 293 0.25 16.54 -19.71
N SER A 294 1.15 15.70 -20.22
CA SER A 294 1.96 15.96 -21.42
C SER A 294 1.34 15.39 -22.71
N LEU A 295 0.24 14.63 -22.61
CA LEU A 295 -0.41 13.99 -23.75
C LEU A 295 -1.48 14.90 -24.36
N GLY A 296 -1.56 14.94 -25.69
CA GLY A 296 -2.65 15.59 -26.41
C GLY A 296 -3.96 14.81 -26.30
N ALA A 297 -5.06 15.39 -26.78
CA ALA A 297 -6.29 14.63 -26.96
C ALA A 297 -6.04 13.49 -27.97
N GLY A 298 -6.48 12.28 -27.66
CA GLY A 298 -6.23 11.10 -28.48
C GLY A 298 -6.34 9.78 -27.73
N MET A 299 -6.11 8.69 -28.44
CA MET A 299 -6.08 7.34 -27.88
C MET A 299 -4.65 6.84 -27.77
N TYR A 300 -4.34 6.22 -26.64
CA TYR A 300 -3.03 5.69 -26.29
C TYR A 300 -3.17 4.26 -25.76
N MET A 301 -2.07 3.52 -25.76
CA MET A 301 -1.99 2.15 -25.25
C MET A 301 -1.11 2.12 -24.00
N LEU A 302 -1.66 1.62 -22.91
CA LEU A 302 -0.94 1.42 -21.66
C LEU A 302 -0.50 -0.04 -21.57
N HIS A 303 0.80 -0.27 -21.45
CA HIS A 303 1.40 -1.61 -21.37
C HIS A 303 1.97 -1.82 -19.97
N TYR A 304 1.41 -2.75 -19.20
CA TYR A 304 1.97 -3.22 -17.95
C TYR A 304 2.68 -4.55 -18.18
N ARG A 305 3.93 -4.66 -17.74
CA ARG A 305 4.77 -5.85 -17.94
C ARG A 305 5.49 -6.21 -16.66
N THR A 306 5.39 -7.47 -16.25
CA THR A 306 6.23 -8.11 -15.23
C THR A 306 7.04 -9.22 -15.90
N THR A 307 7.75 -10.03 -15.09
CA THR A 307 8.39 -11.26 -15.59
C THR A 307 7.39 -12.34 -16.00
N GLN A 308 6.17 -12.30 -15.48
CA GLN A 308 5.16 -13.35 -15.65
C GLN A 308 3.91 -12.89 -16.43
N THR A 309 3.68 -11.57 -16.50
CA THR A 309 2.42 -11.01 -16.98
C THR A 309 2.69 -9.86 -17.94
N VAL A 310 1.92 -9.80 -19.03
CA VAL A 310 1.83 -8.61 -19.89
C VAL A 310 0.36 -8.27 -20.04
N LEU A 311 -0.02 -7.08 -19.59
CA LEU A 311 -1.37 -6.54 -19.71
C LEU A 311 -1.33 -5.27 -20.55
N ILE A 312 -2.33 -5.10 -21.41
CA ILE A 312 -2.44 -3.94 -22.29
C ILE A 312 -3.85 -3.40 -22.17
N ALA A 313 -4.00 -2.08 -22.03
CA ALA A 313 -5.30 -1.43 -21.98
C ALA A 313 -5.29 -0.06 -22.68
N PRO A 314 -6.38 0.32 -23.36
CA PRO A 314 -6.48 1.62 -24.02
C PRO A 314 -6.72 2.75 -23.01
N VAL A 315 -6.13 3.90 -23.26
CA VAL A 315 -6.34 5.16 -22.53
C VAL A 315 -6.82 6.21 -23.53
N VAL A 316 -7.98 6.81 -23.28
CA VAL A 316 -8.50 7.91 -24.11
C VAL A 316 -8.30 9.22 -23.36
N VAL A 317 -7.73 10.24 -24.00
CA VAL A 317 -7.53 11.59 -23.45
C VAL A 317 -8.41 12.57 -24.24
N THR A 318 -9.22 13.38 -23.55
CA THR A 318 -10.29 14.20 -24.17
C THR A 318 -10.24 15.68 -23.78
N ARG A 319 -9.04 16.26 -23.71
CA ARG A 319 -8.75 17.67 -23.34
C ARG A 319 -9.87 18.66 -23.67
#